data_AF-J9GUD2-F1
#
_entry.id   AF-J9GUD2-F1
#
_cell.length_a   1.000
_cell.length_b   1.000
_cell.length_c   1.000
_cell.angle_alpha   90.00
_cell.angle_beta   90.00
_cell.angle_gamma   90.00
#
_symmetry.space_group_name_H-M   'P 1'
#
loop_
_entity.id
_entity.type
_entity.pdbx_description
1 polymer ?
#
loop_
_entity_poly.entity_id
_entity_poly.type
_entity_poly.pdbx_seq_one_letter_code
_entity_poly.pdbx_strand_id
1 'polypeptide(L)'
;MGKTLIVYYSFTNNSHVIATELQKQTEADMLRVEPADENVDYNDYSIGLPMMNLIKAHPDDPASYPAIKTTSGNLGDYDNVIIVAPLWWNNMAAPLQTFLFKYGAEMEGKHIG
;
A
#
# COMPACT_ATOMS: atom_id res chain seq x y z
N MET A 1 -11.60 -21.50 7.06
CA MET A 1 -10.67 -20.74 6.20
C MET A 1 -10.74 -19.30 6.65
N GLY A 2 -9.58 -18.68 6.86
CA GLY A 2 -9.54 -17.30 7.31
C GLY A 2 -9.84 -16.32 6.19
N LYS A 3 -10.43 -15.16 6.52
CA LYS A 3 -10.80 -14.16 5.51
C LYS A 3 -9.54 -13.48 4.96
N THR A 4 -9.53 -13.18 3.67
CA THR A 4 -8.38 -12.58 2.98
C THR A 4 -8.71 -11.15 2.53
N LEU A 5 -7.77 -10.24 2.74
CA LEU A 5 -7.79 -8.87 2.22
C LEU A 5 -6.64 -8.67 1.23
N ILE A 6 -6.92 -8.14 0.05
CA ILE A 6 -5.91 -7.67 -0.89
C ILE A 6 -5.78 -6.16 -0.75
N VAL A 7 -4.62 -5.69 -0.31
CA VAL A 7 -4.29 -4.26 -0.26
C VAL A 7 -3.36 -3.93 -1.42
N TYR A 8 -3.67 -2.89 -2.19
CA TYR A 8 -2.85 -2.52 -3.33
C TYR A 8 -2.83 -1.03 -3.58
N TYR A 9 -1.77 -0.55 -4.21
CA TYR A 9 -1.71 0.77 -4.82
C TYR A 9 -1.45 0.62 -6.32
N SER A 10 -1.96 1.54 -7.14
CA SER A 10 -1.73 1.49 -8.58
C SER A 10 -1.84 2.87 -9.22
N PHE A 11 -0.76 3.31 -9.86
CA PHE A 11 -0.71 4.56 -10.64
C PHE A 11 -1.16 4.34 -12.09
N THR A 12 -0.44 3.51 -12.86
CA THR A 12 -0.75 3.18 -14.28
C THR A 12 -1.62 1.93 -14.46
N ASN A 13 -2.39 1.57 -13.43
CA ASN A 13 -3.33 0.43 -13.43
C ASN A 13 -2.74 -1.01 -13.47
N ASN A 14 -1.42 -1.20 -13.59
CA ASN A 14 -0.82 -2.55 -13.62
C ASN A 14 -1.09 -3.38 -12.35
N SER A 15 -0.82 -2.81 -11.17
CA SER A 15 -1.08 -3.49 -9.89
C SER A 15 -2.58 -3.70 -9.65
N HIS A 16 -3.43 -2.82 -10.17
CA HIS A 16 -4.88 -3.01 -10.11
C HIS A 16 -5.33 -4.24 -10.91
N VAL A 17 -4.78 -4.46 -12.10
CA VAL A 17 -5.08 -5.67 -12.90
C VAL A 17 -4.70 -6.93 -12.13
N ILE A 18 -3.51 -6.95 -11.52
CA ILE A 18 -3.04 -8.09 -10.71
C ILE A 18 -3.96 -8.31 -9.49
N ALA A 19 -4.27 -7.25 -8.74
CA ALA A 19 -5.12 -7.35 -7.56
C ALA A 19 -6.54 -7.82 -7.90
N THR A 20 -7.10 -7.35 -9.02
CA THR A 20 -8.42 -7.78 -9.51
C THR A 20 -8.42 -9.24 -9.94
N GLU A 21 -7.34 -9.71 -10.56
CA GLU A 21 -7.22 -11.10 -10.95
C GLU A 21 -7.08 -12.02 -9.72
N LEU A 22 -6.30 -11.62 -8.73
CA LEU A 22 -6.21 -12.32 -7.45
C LEU A 22 -7.57 -12.36 -6.73
N GLN A 23 -8.32 -11.27 -6.73
CA GLN A 23 -9.66 -11.23 -6.15
C GLN A 23 -10.58 -12.28 -6.79
N LYS A 24 -10.60 -12.39 -8.12
CA LYS A 24 -11.45 -13.38 -8.81
C LYS A 24 -11.12 -14.82 -8.43
N GLN A 25 -9.86 -15.11 -8.14
CA GLN A 25 -9.39 -16.46 -7.80
C GLN A 25 -9.58 -16.80 -6.32
N THR A 26 -9.65 -15.80 -5.45
CA THR A 26 -9.64 -15.97 -3.99
C THR A 26 -10.92 -15.54 -3.30
N GLU A 27 -11.81 -14.83 -4.01
CA GLU A 27 -12.99 -14.15 -3.45
C GLU A 27 -12.66 -13.21 -2.29
N ALA A 28 -11.41 -12.72 -2.23
CA ALA A 28 -10.93 -11.83 -1.20
C ALA A 28 -11.54 -10.42 -1.30
N ASP A 29 -11.61 -9.73 -0.17
CA ASP A 29 -11.91 -8.30 -0.19
C ASP A 29 -10.73 -7.52 -0.79
N MET A 30 -11.00 -6.34 -1.34
CA MET A 30 -9.99 -5.46 -1.91
C MET A 30 -10.01 -4.09 -1.25
N LEU A 31 -8.82 -3.57 -0.95
CA LEU A 31 -8.59 -2.21 -0.48
C LEU A 31 -7.56 -1.52 -1.38
N ARG A 32 -8.02 -0.49 -2.10
CA ARG A 32 -7.13 0.38 -2.87
C ARG A 32 -6.60 1.49 -1.97
N VAL A 33 -5.28 1.56 -1.86
CA VAL A 33 -4.59 2.70 -1.26
C VAL A 33 -4.59 3.83 -2.29
N GLU A 34 -5.02 5.01 -1.86
CA GLU A 34 -5.09 6.21 -2.68
C GLU A 34 -4.39 7.38 -1.95
N PRO A 35 -3.50 8.12 -2.65
CA PRO A 35 -2.88 9.30 -2.08
C PRO A 35 -3.94 10.37 -1.76
N ALA A 36 -3.64 11.23 -0.79
CA ALA A 36 -4.53 12.35 -0.44
C ALA A 36 -4.53 13.42 -1.54
N ASP A 37 -3.39 13.66 -2.19
CA ASP A 37 -3.28 14.52 -3.35
C ASP A 37 -3.12 13.67 -4.62
N GLU A 38 -4.13 13.70 -5.48
CA GLU A 38 -4.18 12.96 -6.75
C GLU A 38 -3.47 13.70 -7.89
N ASN A 39 -3.12 14.98 -7.71
CA ASN A 39 -2.42 15.77 -8.73
C ASN A 39 -0.91 15.57 -8.71
N VAL A 40 -0.39 14.83 -7.71
CA VAL A 40 1.03 14.55 -7.56
C VAL A 40 1.36 13.22 -8.22
N ASP A 41 2.24 13.27 -9.23
CA ASP A 41 2.86 12.05 -9.77
C ASP A 41 4.00 11.61 -8.85
N TYR A 42 3.68 10.72 -7.92
CA TYR A 42 4.65 10.14 -7.00
C TYR A 42 5.66 9.20 -7.67
N ASN A 43 5.43 8.83 -8.94
CA ASN A 43 6.36 8.09 -9.78
C ASN A 43 7.27 9.01 -10.62
N ASP A 44 7.04 10.33 -10.61
CA ASP A 44 7.95 11.30 -11.22
C ASP A 44 9.29 11.32 -10.47
N TYR A 45 10.40 11.32 -11.21
CA TYR A 45 11.73 11.24 -10.61
C TYR A 45 12.06 12.43 -9.69
N SER A 46 11.61 13.63 -10.03
CA SER A 46 11.89 14.85 -9.26
C SER A 46 11.12 14.92 -7.94
N ILE A 47 10.03 14.15 -7.82
CA ILE A 47 9.17 14.12 -6.64
C ILE A 47 9.38 12.82 -5.84
N GLY A 48 9.30 11.67 -6.53
CA GLY A 48 9.34 10.34 -5.93
C GLY A 48 10.70 9.99 -5.34
N LEU A 49 11.82 10.34 -6.01
CA LEU A 49 13.15 10.01 -5.49
C LEU A 49 13.49 10.77 -4.19
N PRO A 50 13.32 12.12 -4.10
CA PRO A 50 13.53 12.82 -2.84
C PRO A 50 12.67 12.28 -1.71
N MET A 51 11.40 11.96 -2.00
CA MET A 51 10.51 11.43 -0.97
C MET A 51 10.93 10.02 -0.51
N MET A 52 11.38 9.15 -1.41
CA MET A 52 11.90 7.85 -0.99
C MET A 52 13.22 7.93 -0.24
N ASN A 53 14.06 8.92 -0.55
CA ASN A 53 15.24 9.19 0.27
C ASN A 53 14.84 9.70 1.66
N LEU A 54 13.78 10.53 1.76
CA LEU A 54 13.26 11.01 3.04
C LEU A 54 12.73 9.86 3.91
N ILE A 55 11.91 8.96 3.34
CA ILE A 55 11.42 7.77 4.04
C ILE A 55 12.59 6.89 4.51
N LYS A 56 13.60 6.66 3.66
CA LYS A 56 14.78 5.87 4.03
C LYS A 56 15.61 6.50 5.14
N ALA A 57 15.72 7.84 5.15
CA ALA A 57 16.46 8.56 6.17
C ALA A 57 15.73 8.62 7.52
N HIS A 58 14.39 8.65 7.50
CA HIS A 58 13.55 8.82 8.67
C HIS A 58 12.34 7.86 8.68
N PRO A 59 12.57 6.53 8.67
CA PRO A 59 11.49 5.54 8.51
C PRO A 59 10.52 5.52 9.71
N ASP A 60 10.96 5.97 10.87
CA ASP A 60 10.11 6.05 12.08
C ASP A 60 9.37 7.39 12.19
N ASP A 61 9.62 8.34 11.27
CA ASP A 61 8.97 9.65 11.26
C ASP A 61 7.74 9.65 10.32
N PRO A 62 6.51 9.82 10.85
CA PRO A 62 5.31 9.93 10.03
C PRO A 62 5.37 11.04 8.98
N ALA A 63 6.15 12.11 9.23
CA ALA A 63 6.29 13.23 8.29
C ALA A 63 7.12 12.87 7.05
N SER A 64 7.86 11.76 7.07
CA SER A 64 8.62 11.28 5.92
C SER A 64 7.72 10.66 4.83
N TYR A 65 6.48 10.29 5.18
CA TYR A 65 5.54 9.59 4.31
C TYR A 65 4.52 10.54 3.68
N PRO A 66 4.15 10.33 2.38
CA PRO A 66 3.08 11.11 1.76
C PRO A 66 1.73 10.79 2.40
N ALA A 67 0.84 11.77 2.46
CA ALA A 67 -0.52 11.56 2.96
C ALA A 67 -1.34 10.66 2.02
N ILE A 68 -2.15 9.79 2.61
CA ILE A 68 -3.16 8.96 1.94
C ILE A 68 -4.55 9.28 2.48
N LYS A 69 -5.58 9.14 1.63
CA LYS A 69 -6.99 9.27 2.06
C LYS A 69 -7.63 7.93 2.44
N THR A 70 -6.96 6.82 2.14
CA THR A 70 -7.43 5.47 2.47
C THR A 70 -7.33 5.19 3.98
N THR A 71 -8.40 4.62 4.53
CA THR A 71 -8.43 4.02 5.87
C THR A 71 -8.53 2.51 5.78
N SER A 72 -7.94 1.79 6.75
CA SER A 72 -7.91 0.32 6.75
C SER A 72 -9.26 -0.32 7.10
N GLY A 73 -10.12 0.41 7.82
CA GLY A 73 -11.33 -0.17 8.40
C GLY A 73 -11.00 -1.12 9.55
N ASN A 74 -11.77 -2.20 9.69
CA ASN A 74 -11.50 -3.24 10.69
C ASN A 74 -10.60 -4.33 10.09
N LEU A 75 -9.28 -4.24 10.31
CA LEU A 75 -8.36 -5.30 9.90
C LEU A 75 -8.49 -6.58 10.74
N GLY A 76 -9.18 -6.52 11.89
CA GLY A 76 -9.44 -7.65 12.77
C GLY A 76 -10.19 -8.81 12.11
N ASP A 77 -10.99 -8.52 11.09
CA ASP A 77 -11.82 -9.53 10.39
C ASP A 77 -11.02 -10.43 9.44
N TYR A 78 -9.74 -10.13 9.21
CA TYR A 78 -8.90 -10.82 8.23
C TYR A 78 -7.77 -11.60 8.90
N ASP A 79 -7.56 -12.83 8.46
CA ASP A 79 -6.43 -13.66 8.89
C ASP A 79 -5.27 -13.57 7.90
N ASN A 80 -5.56 -13.23 6.64
CA ASN A 80 -4.58 -13.13 5.56
C ASN A 80 -4.65 -11.76 4.91
N VAL A 81 -3.50 -11.17 4.63
CA VAL A 81 -3.38 -9.91 3.89
C VAL A 81 -2.40 -10.10 2.75
N ILE A 82 -2.83 -9.84 1.52
CA ILE A 82 -1.98 -9.87 0.32
C ILE A 82 -1.66 -8.43 -0.07
N ILE A 83 -0.37 -8.10 -0.22
CA ILE A 83 0.08 -6.75 -0.58
C ILE A 83 0.54 -6.72 -2.04
N VAL A 84 -0.24 -6.08 -2.91
CA VAL A 84 0.15 -5.89 -4.32
C VAL A 84 0.81 -4.53 -4.50
N ALA A 85 2.14 -4.54 -4.52
CA ALA A 85 2.96 -3.35 -4.53
C ALA A 85 3.59 -3.08 -5.92
N PRO A 86 3.37 -1.90 -6.53
CA PRO A 86 4.23 -1.45 -7.62
C PRO A 86 5.61 -1.07 -7.08
N LEU A 87 6.65 -1.39 -7.87
CA LEU A 87 8.03 -1.06 -7.57
C LEU A 87 8.48 0.19 -8.34
N TRP A 88 8.98 1.18 -7.60
CA TRP A 88 9.57 2.41 -8.12
C TRP A 88 11.02 2.48 -7.65
N TRP A 89 11.97 2.54 -8.60
CA TRP A 89 13.41 2.51 -8.31
C TRP A 89 13.80 1.43 -7.27
N ASN A 90 13.31 0.20 -7.45
CA ASN A 90 13.52 -0.95 -6.56
C ASN A 90 12.95 -0.79 -5.13
N ASN A 91 11.96 0.07 -4.94
CA ASN A 91 11.29 0.28 -3.66
C ASN A 91 9.78 0.21 -3.84
N MET A 92 9.06 -0.17 -2.78
CA MET A 92 7.60 -0.10 -2.77
C MET A 92 7.14 1.34 -3.01
N ALA A 93 6.07 1.56 -3.78
CA ALA A 93 5.52 2.89 -3.96
C ALA A 93 5.17 3.58 -2.63
N ALA A 94 5.54 4.85 -2.50
CA ALA A 94 5.45 5.59 -1.25
C ALA A 94 4.04 5.62 -0.62
N PRO A 95 2.93 5.80 -1.38
CA PRO A 95 1.59 5.74 -0.79
C PRO A 95 1.27 4.42 -0.08
N LEU A 96 1.77 3.29 -0.62
CA LEU A 96 1.58 1.99 0.00
C LEU A 96 2.46 1.81 1.24
N GLN A 97 3.67 2.37 1.23
CA GLN A 97 4.50 2.44 2.44
C GLN A 97 3.80 3.24 3.56
N THR A 98 3.13 4.36 3.24
CA THR A 98 2.31 5.10 4.22
C THR A 98 1.23 4.22 4.84
N PHE A 99 0.55 3.41 4.03
CA PHE A 99 -0.49 2.51 4.53
C PHE A 99 0.07 1.49 5.52
N LEU A 100 1.19 0.85 5.17
CA LEU A 100 1.85 -0.13 6.05
C LEU A 100 2.41 0.51 7.32
N PHE A 101 2.96 1.72 7.22
CA PHE A 101 3.42 2.47 8.39
C PHE A 101 2.27 2.76 9.36
N LYS A 102 1.11 3.18 8.85
CA LYS A 102 -0.06 3.52 9.68
C LYS A 102 -0.74 2.31 10.31
N TYR A 103 -0.89 1.22 9.56
CA TYR A 103 -1.77 0.10 9.93
C TYR A 103 -1.03 -1.21 10.17
N GLY A 104 0.30 -1.25 10.02
CA GLY A 104 1.09 -2.47 10.16
C GLY A 104 0.98 -3.10 11.55
N ALA A 105 0.82 -2.30 12.60
CA ALA A 105 0.59 -2.80 13.96
C ALA A 105 -0.71 -3.61 14.08
N GLU A 106 -1.77 -3.23 13.35
CA GLU A 106 -3.04 -3.98 13.32
C GLU A 106 -2.94 -5.29 12.54
N MET A 107 -1.85 -5.50 11.80
CA MET A 107 -1.59 -6.72 11.03
C MET A 107 -0.73 -7.74 11.79
N GLU A 108 -0.35 -7.45 13.04
CA GLU A 108 0.42 -8.38 13.87
C GLU A 108 -0.31 -9.73 14.00
N GLY A 109 0.43 -10.83 13.81
CA GLY A 109 -0.11 -12.19 13.89
C GLY A 109 -0.91 -12.67 12.67
N LYS A 110 -1.12 -11.83 11.66
CA LYS A 110 -1.76 -12.22 10.39
C LYS A 110 -0.76 -12.81 9.40
N HIS A 111 -1.23 -13.60 8.44
CA HIS A 111 -0.39 -14.08 7.34
C HIS A 111 -0.28 -12.99 6.26
N ILE A 112 0.93 -12.52 6.01
CA ILE A 112 1.20 -11.49 5.00
C ILE A 112 1.87 -12.14 3.79
N GLY A 113 1.31 -11.89 2.60
CA GLY A 113 1.80 -12.42 1.31
C GLY A 113 1.98 -11.35 0.25
#